data_AF-A0A940JJU9-F1
#
_entry.id   AF-A0A940JJU9-F1
#
_cell.length_a   1.000
_cell.length_b   1.000
_cell.length_c   1.000
_cell.angle_alpha   90.00
_cell.angle_beta   90.00
_cell.angle_gamma   90.00
#
_symmetry.space_group_name_H-M   'P 1'
#
loop_
_entity.id
_entity.type
_entity.pdbx_description
1 polymer ?
#
loop_
_entity_poly.entity_id
_entity_poly.type
_entity_poly.pdbx_seq_one_letter_code
_entity_poly.pdbx_strand_id
1 'polypeptide(L)'
;MKINQVLGLLTLILIGFSISTIPTGCANIVPPLGGPKDTLPPVLVNVNPADSTLGFTGKKIILNFNEYVQLENIQKNLIVTPTPKVNPTIEQKLKTITITLRDTLEENTTYTIDFGRAIKDLNEGNPYPNY
;
A
#
# COMPACT_ATOMS: atom_id res chain seq x y z
N MET A 1 -62.80 -1.92 51.23
CA MET A 1 -61.96 -0.73 50.96
C MET A 1 -60.44 -0.99 50.97
N LYS A 2 -59.93 -2.02 51.67
CA LYS A 2 -58.47 -2.30 51.73
C LYS A 2 -57.89 -2.97 50.47
N ILE A 3 -58.67 -3.81 49.78
CA ILE A 3 -58.16 -4.59 48.63
C ILE A 3 -57.93 -3.73 47.39
N ASN A 4 -58.81 -2.78 47.11
CA ASN A 4 -58.65 -1.84 45.98
C ASN A 4 -57.49 -0.88 46.20
N GLN A 5 -57.16 -0.54 47.45
CA GLN A 5 -55.98 0.29 47.77
C GLN A 5 -54.68 -0.49 47.60
N VAL A 6 -54.63 -1.75 48.01
CA VAL A 6 -53.47 -2.64 47.78
C VAL A 6 -53.29 -2.91 46.28
N LEU A 7 -54.39 -3.15 45.55
CA LEU A 7 -54.37 -3.36 44.11
C LEU A 7 -53.87 -2.10 43.37
N GLY A 8 -54.31 -0.91 43.80
CA GLY A 8 -53.85 0.38 43.29
C GLY A 8 -52.36 0.64 43.55
N LEU A 9 -51.87 0.30 44.74
CA LEU A 9 -50.45 0.43 45.07
C LEU A 9 -49.58 -0.53 44.24
N LEU A 10 -50.03 -1.77 44.05
CA LEU A 10 -49.37 -2.76 43.20
C LEU A 10 -49.32 -2.31 41.73
N THR A 11 -50.39 -1.70 41.22
CA THR A 11 -50.40 -1.14 39.85
C THR A 11 -49.43 0.03 39.72
N LEU A 12 -49.34 0.91 40.73
CA LEU A 12 -48.40 2.03 40.72
C LEU A 12 -46.93 1.57 40.72
N ILE A 13 -46.62 0.52 41.49
CA ILE A 13 -45.28 -0.08 41.55
C ILE A 13 -44.92 -0.74 40.21
N LEU A 14 -45.87 -1.44 39.57
CA LEU A 14 -45.67 -2.03 38.24
C LEU A 14 -45.41 -0.97 37.17
N ILE A 15 -46.14 0.15 37.21
CA ILE A 15 -45.95 1.26 36.27
C ILE A 15 -44.58 1.93 36.50
N GLY A 16 -44.21 2.17 37.76
CA GLY A 16 -42.90 2.75 38.10
C GLY A 16 -41.73 1.86 37.66
N PHE A 17 -41.84 0.55 37.86
CA PHE A 17 -40.84 -0.42 37.40
C PHE A 17 -40.73 -0.43 35.86
N SER A 18 -41.86 -0.37 35.16
CA SER A 18 -41.88 -0.38 33.68
C SER A 18 -41.24 0.87 33.05
N ILE A 19 -41.33 2.03 33.71
CA ILE A 19 -40.69 3.27 33.25
C ILE A 19 -39.17 3.22 33.51
N SER A 20 -38.73 2.54 34.56
CA SER A 20 -37.30 2.43 34.92
C SER A 20 -36.47 1.56 33.97
N THR A 21 -37.11 0.72 33.16
CA THR A 21 -36.44 -0.19 32.23
C THR A 21 -36.28 0.36 30.81
N ILE A 22 -36.60 1.64 30.55
CA ILE A 22 -36.39 2.25 29.23
C ILE A 22 -34.88 2.50 29.06
N PRO A 23 -34.18 1.80 28.14
CA PRO A 23 -32.75 2.01 27.95
C PRO A 23 -32.51 3.41 27.37
N THR A 24 -31.82 4.28 28.10
CA THR A 24 -31.51 5.67 27.70
C THR A 24 -30.27 5.78 26.79
N GLY A 25 -29.95 4.73 26.04
CA GLY A 25 -28.71 4.66 25.25
C GLY A 25 -28.94 4.91 23.76
N CYS A 26 -28.52 6.08 23.26
CA CYS A 26 -28.25 6.27 21.83
C CYS A 26 -26.85 5.72 21.51
N ALA A 27 -26.70 4.41 21.37
CA ALA A 27 -25.46 3.82 20.87
C ALA A 27 -25.46 3.93 19.34
N ASN A 28 -24.77 4.95 18.80
CA ASN A 28 -24.54 5.06 17.37
C ASN A 28 -23.44 4.07 16.97
N ILE A 29 -23.79 3.10 16.12
CA ILE A 29 -22.83 2.18 15.53
C ILE A 29 -22.01 2.96 14.51
N VAL A 30 -20.81 3.39 14.91
CA VAL A 30 -19.79 3.90 14.00
C VAL A 30 -18.76 2.81 13.76
N PRO A 31 -18.26 2.67 12.51
CA PRO A 31 -17.12 1.79 12.28
C PRO A 31 -15.93 2.27 13.12
N PRO A 32 -15.08 1.35 13.60
CA PRO A 32 -13.86 1.75 14.29
C PRO A 32 -13.03 2.65 13.37
N LEU A 33 -12.45 3.70 13.92
CA LEU A 33 -11.42 4.46 13.21
C LEU A 33 -10.25 3.51 12.93
N GLY A 34 -9.80 3.47 11.68
CA GLY A 34 -8.65 2.67 11.28
C GLY A 34 -7.36 3.11 11.97
N GLY A 35 -6.27 2.39 11.71
CA GLY A 35 -4.95 2.82 12.13
C GLY A 35 -4.51 4.12 11.44
N PRO A 36 -3.39 4.72 11.88
CA PRO A 36 -2.76 5.81 11.14
C PRO A 36 -2.49 5.40 9.69
N LYS A 37 -2.61 6.34 8.76
CA LYS A 37 -2.21 6.14 7.37
C LYS A 37 -0.74 5.76 7.30
N ASP A 38 -0.39 4.78 6.46
CA ASP A 38 1.00 4.45 6.18
C ASP A 38 1.63 5.49 5.23
N THR A 39 2.80 5.99 5.63
CA THR A 39 3.55 7.01 4.90
C THR A 39 4.94 6.54 4.49
N LEU A 40 5.31 5.30 4.83
CA LEU A 40 6.63 4.76 4.52
C LEU A 40 6.69 4.29 3.05
N PRO A 41 7.77 4.61 2.32
CA PRO A 41 7.98 4.08 0.99
C PRO A 41 8.40 2.60 1.03
N PRO A 42 8.26 1.86 -0.08
CA PRO A 42 8.79 0.51 -0.18
C PRO A 42 10.31 0.51 -0.03
N VAL A 43 10.89 -0.60 0.39
CA VAL A 43 12.34 -0.76 0.59
C VAL A 43 12.90 -1.74 -0.42
N LEU A 44 13.95 -1.33 -1.13
CA LEU A 44 14.70 -2.21 -2.03
C LEU A 44 15.59 -3.14 -1.21
N VAL A 45 15.31 -4.44 -1.27
CA VAL A 45 15.98 -5.48 -0.47
C VAL A 45 17.14 -6.10 -1.23
N ASN A 46 17.01 -6.25 -2.56
CA ASN A 46 18.02 -6.87 -3.38
C ASN A 46 17.96 -6.39 -4.83
N VAL A 47 19.12 -6.32 -5.47
CA VAL A 47 19.31 -6.03 -6.89
C VAL A 47 20.18 -7.14 -7.49
N ASN A 48 19.78 -7.69 -8.63
CA ASN A 48 20.58 -8.65 -9.37
C ASN A 48 20.58 -8.30 -10.88
N PRO A 49 21.73 -8.00 -11.50
CA PRO A 49 23.06 -7.88 -10.89
C PRO A 49 23.09 -6.78 -9.82
N ALA A 50 24.10 -6.80 -8.94
CA ALA A 50 24.27 -5.73 -7.96
C ALA A 50 24.44 -4.37 -8.67
N ASP A 51 24.06 -3.28 -8.00
CA ASP A 51 24.33 -1.94 -8.54
C ASP A 51 25.83 -1.75 -8.79
N SER A 52 26.17 -0.95 -9.82
CA SER A 52 27.55 -0.70 -10.25
C SER A 52 28.33 -1.97 -10.67
N THR A 53 27.65 -3.04 -11.09
CA THR A 53 28.29 -4.26 -11.62
C THR A 53 29.08 -3.98 -12.89
N LEU A 54 30.32 -4.46 -12.94
CA LEU A 54 31.21 -4.39 -14.10
C LEU A 54 31.09 -5.65 -14.97
N GLY A 55 31.37 -5.51 -16.27
CA GLY A 55 31.41 -6.64 -17.20
C GLY A 55 30.06 -7.35 -17.36
N PHE A 56 28.96 -6.62 -17.23
CA PHE A 56 27.62 -7.18 -17.33
C PHE A 56 27.31 -7.62 -18.77
N THR A 57 27.05 -8.91 -18.95
CA THR A 57 26.71 -9.54 -20.25
C THR A 57 25.28 -10.09 -20.28
N GLY A 58 24.53 -9.95 -19.19
CA GLY A 58 23.15 -10.40 -19.08
C GLY A 58 22.17 -9.51 -19.84
N LYS A 59 20.89 -9.92 -19.85
CA LYS A 59 19.79 -9.12 -20.42
C LYS A 59 18.76 -8.67 -19.40
N LYS A 60 18.88 -9.13 -18.15
CA LYS A 60 17.88 -8.88 -17.12
C LYS A 60 18.53 -8.26 -15.89
N ILE A 61 17.85 -7.26 -15.35
CA ILE A 61 18.14 -6.66 -14.05
C ILE A 61 16.86 -6.81 -13.22
N ILE A 62 17.00 -7.33 -12.01
CA ILE A 62 15.91 -7.70 -11.13
C ILE A 62 16.02 -6.88 -9.85
N LEU A 63 14.98 -6.14 -9.52
CA LEU A 63 14.84 -5.38 -8.29
C LEU A 63 13.81 -6.08 -7.40
N ASN A 64 14.17 -6.40 -6.16
CA ASN A 64 13.30 -7.06 -5.19
C ASN A 64 13.04 -6.13 -4.00
N PHE A 65 11.77 -5.93 -3.68
CA PHE A 65 11.31 -5.07 -2.60
C PHE A 65 10.80 -5.87 -1.39
N ASN A 66 10.69 -5.22 -0.22
CA ASN A 66 10.13 -5.81 0.99
C ASN A 66 8.60 -5.97 0.91
N GLU A 67 7.92 -5.24 0.03
CA GLU A 67 6.47 -5.19 -0.13
C GLU A 67 6.02 -5.16 -1.60
N TYR A 68 4.71 -5.26 -1.84
CA TYR A 68 4.16 -5.21 -3.19
C TYR A 68 4.29 -3.81 -3.75
N VAL A 69 4.87 -3.72 -4.96
CA VAL A 69 5.07 -2.46 -5.66
C VAL A 69 4.26 -2.43 -6.94
N GLN A 70 4.02 -1.23 -7.45
CA GLN A 70 3.39 -0.98 -8.74
C GLN A 70 4.17 0.08 -9.51
N LEU A 71 4.01 0.07 -10.83
CA LEU A 71 4.65 1.02 -11.74
C LEU A 71 3.63 2.06 -12.21
N GLU A 72 3.95 3.34 -12.02
CA GLU A 72 3.13 4.46 -12.46
C GLU A 72 3.89 5.36 -13.43
N ASN A 73 3.26 5.70 -14.56
CA ASN A 73 3.80 6.63 -15.54
C ASN A 73 5.24 6.29 -16.01
N ILE A 74 5.58 5.00 -16.11
CA ILE A 74 6.94 4.53 -16.43
C ILE A 74 7.51 5.17 -17.71
N GLN A 75 6.68 5.36 -18.73
CA GLN A 75 7.08 5.94 -20.01
C GLN A 75 7.53 7.41 -19.90
N LYS A 76 7.10 8.13 -18.85
CA LYS A 76 7.46 9.53 -18.61
C LYS A 76 8.64 9.68 -17.65
N ASN A 77 8.81 8.71 -16.75
CA ASN A 77 9.75 8.82 -15.63
C ASN A 77 11.02 7.99 -15.83
N LEU A 78 10.98 6.92 -16.64
CA LEU A 78 12.14 6.07 -16.86
C LEU A 78 13.16 6.77 -17.76
N ILE A 79 14.37 6.95 -17.23
CA ILE A 79 15.51 7.52 -17.95
C ILE A 79 16.60 6.46 -18.01
N VAL A 80 17.09 6.17 -19.21
CA VAL A 80 18.23 5.27 -19.43
C VAL A 80 19.34 6.07 -20.10
N THR A 81 20.52 6.10 -19.47
CA THR A 81 21.68 6.86 -19.97
C THR A 81 22.89 5.94 -20.11
N PRO A 82 23.57 5.86 -21.27
CA PRO A 82 23.20 6.52 -22.52
C PRO A 82 21.89 5.97 -23.11
N THR A 83 21.21 6.78 -23.93
CA THR A 83 19.91 6.43 -24.51
C THR A 83 20.07 5.25 -25.49
N PRO A 84 19.43 4.09 -25.23
CA PRO A 84 19.50 2.94 -26.14
C PRO A 84 18.66 3.17 -27.40
N LYS A 85 18.94 2.42 -28.48
CA LYS A 85 18.09 2.49 -29.70
C LYS A 85 16.72 1.86 -29.44
N VAL A 86 16.69 0.84 -28.59
CA VAL A 86 15.47 0.17 -28.14
C VAL A 86 15.36 0.26 -26.62
N ASN A 87 14.32 0.97 -26.14
CA ASN A 87 14.04 1.07 -24.72
C ASN A 87 13.85 -0.31 -24.07
N PRO A 88 14.30 -0.52 -22.82
CA PRO A 88 14.06 -1.75 -22.11
C PRO A 88 12.55 -2.00 -21.90
N THR A 89 12.20 -3.26 -21.67
CA THR A 89 10.87 -3.62 -21.16
C THR A 89 10.92 -3.68 -19.64
N ILE A 90 9.97 -3.03 -18.97
CA ILE A 90 9.85 -3.04 -17.51
C ILE A 90 8.59 -3.81 -17.15
N GLU A 91 8.75 -4.87 -16.37
CA GLU A 91 7.64 -5.69 -15.87
C GLU A 91 7.66 -5.71 -14.34
N GLN A 92 6.50 -5.51 -13.73
CA GLN A 92 6.32 -5.67 -12.28
C GLN A 92 5.50 -6.93 -12.00
N LYS A 93 5.92 -7.69 -10.98
CA LYS A 93 5.18 -8.82 -10.44
C LYS A 93 5.39 -8.91 -8.93
N LEU A 94 4.31 -8.74 -8.17
CA LEU A 94 4.33 -8.72 -6.71
C LEU A 94 5.38 -7.72 -6.17
N LYS A 95 6.44 -8.25 -5.53
CA LYS A 95 7.54 -7.49 -4.94
C LYS A 95 8.71 -7.25 -5.89
N THR A 96 8.60 -7.70 -7.14
CA THR A 96 9.75 -7.76 -8.06
C THR A 96 9.50 -6.90 -9.29
N ILE A 97 10.49 -6.09 -9.67
CA ILE A 97 10.56 -5.42 -10.96
C ILE A 97 11.66 -6.08 -11.79
N THR A 98 11.33 -6.48 -13.00
CA THR A 98 12.27 -7.03 -13.98
C THR A 98 12.44 -6.03 -15.11
N ILE A 99 13.67 -5.56 -15.28
CA ILE A 99 14.11 -4.77 -16.42
C ILE A 99 14.71 -5.74 -17.43
N THR A 100 14.15 -5.82 -18.62
CA THR A 100 14.68 -6.61 -19.73
C THR A 100 15.26 -5.69 -20.79
N LEU A 101 16.58 -5.73 -20.93
CA LEU A 101 17.31 -5.03 -21.99
C LEU A 101 16.99 -5.68 -23.34
N ARG A 102 16.52 -4.86 -24.28
CA ARG A 102 16.17 -5.31 -25.64
C ARG A 102 17.23 -4.98 -26.68
N ASP A 103 18.13 -4.07 -26.36
CA ASP A 103 19.25 -3.70 -27.21
C ASP A 103 20.56 -4.37 -26.76
N THR A 104 21.57 -4.34 -27.62
CA THR A 104 22.94 -4.74 -27.27
C THR A 104 23.61 -3.57 -26.55
N LEU A 105 24.28 -3.84 -25.43
CA LEU A 105 25.04 -2.83 -24.71
C LEU A 105 26.33 -2.50 -25.47
N GLU A 106 26.67 -1.22 -25.54
CA GLU A 106 27.93 -0.76 -26.12
C GLU A 106 29.10 -1.20 -25.23
N GLU A 107 30.22 -1.56 -25.87
CA GLU A 107 31.43 -1.96 -25.14
C GLU A 107 31.97 -0.79 -24.32
N ASN A 108 32.56 -1.11 -23.16
CA ASN A 108 33.19 -0.14 -22.25
C ASN A 108 32.28 1.03 -21.83
N THR A 109 30.96 0.80 -21.78
CA THR A 109 29.96 1.83 -21.52
C THR A 109 29.23 1.56 -20.21
N THR A 110 29.05 2.62 -19.41
CA THR A 110 28.26 2.56 -18.17
C THR A 110 26.82 2.98 -18.48
N TYR A 111 25.86 2.15 -18.06
CA TYR A 111 24.44 2.43 -18.21
C TYR A 111 23.80 2.72 -16.85
N THR A 112 23.11 3.85 -16.76
CA THR A 112 22.26 4.24 -15.63
C THR A 112 20.80 4.03 -16.02
N ILE A 113 20.01 3.44 -15.12
CA ILE A 113 18.56 3.25 -15.29
C ILE A 113 17.87 3.90 -14.09
N ASP A 114 17.28 5.07 -14.33
CA ASP A 114 16.62 5.90 -13.31
C ASP A 114 15.10 5.79 -13.48
N PHE A 115 14.38 5.44 -12.41
CA PHE A 115 12.93 5.30 -12.39
C PHE A 115 12.19 6.56 -11.89
N GLY A 116 12.92 7.56 -11.41
CA GLY A 116 12.39 8.76 -10.78
C GLY A 116 11.45 8.42 -9.62
N ARG A 117 10.15 8.65 -9.83
CA ARG A 117 9.07 8.35 -8.87
C ARG A 117 8.07 7.31 -9.39
N ALA A 118 8.47 6.51 -10.37
CA ALA A 118 7.58 5.55 -11.04
C ALA A 118 7.27 4.33 -10.17
N ILE A 119 8.15 3.97 -9.24
CA ILE A 119 7.97 2.82 -8.35
C ILE A 119 7.22 3.31 -7.10
N LYS A 120 6.09 2.69 -6.80
CA LYS A 120 5.27 2.99 -5.62
C LYS A 120 4.88 1.72 -4.90
N ASP A 121 4.57 1.78 -3.61
CA ASP A 121 3.85 0.67 -2.98
C ASP A 121 2.42 0.53 -3.55
N LEU A 122 1.84 -0.64 -3.33
CA LEU A 122 0.50 -0.97 -3.85
C LEU A 122 -0.65 -0.37 -3.03
N ASN A 123 -0.46 -0.14 -1.72
CA ASN A 123 -1.55 0.17 -0.79
C ASN A 123 -1.83 1.68 -0.67
N GLU A 124 -0.82 2.47 -0.29
CA GLU A 124 -0.92 3.91 -0.06
C GLU A 124 -0.26 4.73 -1.18
N GLY A 125 0.49 4.08 -2.06
CA GLY A 125 1.10 4.71 -3.24
C GLY A 125 2.28 5.64 -2.90
N ASN A 126 2.94 5.40 -1.76
CA ASN A 126 4.17 6.05 -1.35
C ASN A 126 5.27 5.69 -2.38
N PRO A 127 5.87 6.71 -3.01
CA PRO A 127 6.88 6.48 -4.04
C PRO A 127 8.21 6.06 -3.42
N TYR A 128 8.85 5.07 -4.03
CA TYR A 128 10.26 4.79 -3.79
C TYR A 128 11.08 6.02 -4.21
N PRO A 129 11.90 6.59 -3.31
CA PRO A 129 12.68 7.76 -3.65
C PRO A 129 13.89 7.38 -4.50
N ASN A 130 13.98 7.96 -5.70
CA ASN A 130 15.18 8.06 -6.54
C ASN A 130 16.00 6.75 -6.62
N TYR A 131 15.55 5.81 -7.44
CA TYR A 131 16.37 4.72 -7.95
C TYR A 131 16.95 5.11 -9.31
#